data_AF-A0A0S8DGK9-F1
#
_entry.id   AF-A0A0S8DGK9-F1
#
_cell.length_a   1.000
_cell.length_b   1.000
_cell.length_c   1.000
_cell.angle_alpha   90.00
_cell.angle_beta   90.00
_cell.angle_gamma   90.00
#
_symmetry.space_group_name_H-M   'P 1'
#
loop_
_entity.id
_entity.type
_entity.pdbx_description
1 polymer ?
#
loop_
_entity_poly.entity_id
_entity_poly.type
_entity_poly.pdbx_seq_one_letter_code
_entity_poly.pdbx_strand_id
1 'polypeptide(L)'
;MTRKPATTKKIGVLMGGTSSERDVSIRSGLAIYQGLQELGYNSALVDVGKDIVQVLKKEKVKVAFLALHGGLGENGAVQGMLEVLGIPYTGSCVLASALAMDKEVSKKIFAYHGLNTAPFLVVHKGKKKKGRSDKQRETGFRGIFTYPDFPEPDFELPWVMKPAAEGSSIGVSIIRDKAEMTPTIEKTFEIDSRVMIEKFIKGKEVHIGILGNRVLGGVEVRPSLEFYNYEA
;
A
#
# COMPACT_ATOMS: atom_id res chain seq x y z
N MET A 1 13.31 21.36 -26.32
CA MET A 1 12.26 20.89 -27.25
C MET A 1 10.95 20.76 -26.47
N THR A 2 10.02 21.69 -26.61
CA THR A 2 8.66 21.55 -26.07
C THR A 2 7.90 20.53 -26.91
N ARG A 3 7.79 19.30 -26.40
CA ARG A 3 6.99 18.26 -27.06
C ARG A 3 5.52 18.68 -27.00
N LYS A 4 4.78 18.54 -28.11
CA LYS A 4 3.33 18.74 -28.11
C LYS A 4 2.67 17.81 -27.07
N PRO A 5 1.61 18.25 -26.37
CA PRO A 5 0.87 17.42 -25.43
C PRO A 5 0.40 16.12 -26.09
N ALA A 6 0.52 15.00 -25.38
CA ALA A 6 0.09 13.69 -25.87
C ALA A 6 -1.44 13.58 -26.03
N THR A 7 -2.20 14.51 -25.47
CA THR A 7 -3.66 14.59 -25.54
C THR A 7 -4.14 16.02 -25.30
N THR A 8 -5.30 16.35 -25.87
CA THR A 8 -6.04 17.59 -25.59
C THR A 8 -7.19 17.37 -24.60
N LYS A 9 -7.45 16.11 -24.23
CA LYS A 9 -8.49 15.73 -23.26
C LYS A 9 -8.17 16.33 -21.89
N LYS A 10 -9.21 16.73 -21.15
CA LYS A 10 -9.05 17.27 -19.80
C LYS A 10 -8.62 16.19 -18.80
N ILE A 11 -7.51 16.42 -18.12
CA ILE A 11 -6.91 15.55 -17.12
C ILE A 11 -7.38 15.97 -15.73
N GLY A 12 -8.04 15.09 -14.99
CA GLY A 12 -8.34 15.31 -13.58
C GLY A 12 -7.21 14.75 -12.73
N VAL A 13 -6.53 15.59 -11.95
CA VAL A 13 -5.55 15.15 -10.96
C VAL A 13 -6.30 14.85 -9.66
N LEU A 14 -6.51 13.57 -9.39
CA LEU A 14 -7.24 13.09 -8.21
C LEU A 14 -6.29 13.07 -7.02
N MET A 15 -6.56 13.89 -6.02
CA MET A 15 -5.74 14.05 -4.82
C MET A 15 -6.60 14.19 -3.56
N GLY A 16 -5.98 14.31 -2.39
CA GLY A 16 -6.66 14.42 -1.12
C GLY A 16 -7.22 13.08 -0.67
N GLY A 17 -8.54 12.93 -0.72
CA GLY A 17 -9.20 11.73 -0.19
C GLY A 17 -9.41 11.77 1.32
N THR A 18 -9.78 10.64 1.91
CA THR A 18 -10.10 10.51 3.35
C THR A 18 -9.15 9.58 4.09
N SER A 19 -8.03 9.19 3.47
CA SER A 19 -7.01 8.37 4.13
C SER A 19 -6.23 9.20 5.16
N SER A 20 -5.51 8.50 6.03
CA SER A 20 -4.49 9.09 6.92
C SER A 20 -3.36 9.81 6.15
N GLU A 21 -3.23 9.54 4.85
CA GLU A 21 -2.17 10.06 3.98
C GLU A 21 -2.65 11.26 3.12
N ARG A 22 -3.80 11.86 3.47
CA ARG A 22 -4.43 12.97 2.73
C ARG A 22 -3.46 14.11 2.41
N ASP A 23 -2.67 14.57 3.37
CA ASP A 23 -1.76 15.71 3.18
C ASP A 23 -0.61 15.38 2.21
N VAL A 24 -0.13 14.14 2.24
CA VAL A 24 0.84 13.62 1.25
C VAL A 24 0.22 13.61 -0.13
N SER A 25 -1.05 13.20 -0.23
CA SER A 25 -1.79 13.22 -1.48
C SER A 25 -2.00 14.61 -2.04
N ILE A 26 -2.35 15.60 -1.22
CA ILE A 26 -2.51 16.99 -1.65
C ILE A 26 -1.19 17.54 -2.20
N ARG A 27 -0.07 17.35 -1.48
CA ARG A 27 1.25 17.79 -1.95
C ARG A 27 1.65 17.13 -3.27
N SER A 28 1.43 15.83 -3.40
CA SER A 28 1.71 15.08 -4.63
C SER A 28 0.86 15.57 -5.79
N GLY A 29 -0.45 15.75 -5.57
CA GLY A 29 -1.39 16.24 -6.58
C GLY A 29 -1.06 17.63 -7.08
N LEU A 30 -0.69 18.54 -6.18
CA LEU A 30 -0.25 19.89 -6.54
C LEU A 30 1.00 19.88 -7.42
N ALA A 31 2.01 19.08 -7.08
CA ALA A 31 3.23 18.95 -7.88
C ALA A 31 2.94 18.37 -9.27
N ILE A 32 2.11 17.34 -9.35
CA ILE A 32 1.68 16.74 -10.63
C ILE A 32 0.91 17.76 -11.47
N TYR A 33 -0.03 18.48 -10.86
CA TYR A 33 -0.83 19.50 -11.54
C TYR A 33 0.05 20.62 -12.11
N GLN A 34 1.01 21.14 -11.33
CA GLN A 34 1.97 22.14 -11.79
C GLN A 34 2.77 21.63 -12.99
N GLY A 35 3.33 20.42 -12.92
CA GLY A 35 4.07 19.84 -14.04
C GLY A 35 3.21 19.65 -15.30
N LEU A 36 1.94 19.27 -15.15
CA LEU A 36 1.01 19.19 -16.28
C LEU A 36 0.71 20.56 -16.91
N GLN A 37 0.53 21.60 -16.09
CA GLN A 37 0.27 22.97 -16.55
C GLN A 37 1.49 23.55 -17.28
N GLU A 38 2.71 23.37 -16.75
CA GLU A 38 3.96 23.80 -17.40
C GLU A 38 4.17 23.14 -18.76
N LEU A 39 3.70 21.90 -18.92
CA LEU A 39 3.74 21.16 -20.19
C LEU A 39 2.56 21.50 -21.14
N GLY A 40 1.67 22.40 -20.73
CA GLY A 40 0.53 22.86 -21.54
C GLY A 40 -0.64 21.88 -21.64
N TYR A 41 -0.78 20.93 -20.70
CA TYR A 41 -1.94 20.06 -20.63
C TYR A 41 -3.16 20.79 -20.03
N ASN A 42 -4.34 20.50 -20.56
CA ASN A 42 -5.60 20.89 -19.93
C ASN A 42 -5.84 19.99 -18.70
N SER A 43 -5.52 20.49 -17.50
CA SER A 43 -5.71 19.75 -16.25
C SER A 43 -6.57 20.51 -15.24
N ALA A 44 -7.18 19.78 -14.31
CA ALA A 44 -7.87 20.33 -13.14
C ALA A 44 -7.55 19.49 -11.90
N LEU A 45 -7.46 20.14 -10.76
CA LEU A 45 -7.37 19.49 -9.46
C LEU A 45 -8.75 18.94 -9.05
N VAL A 46 -8.77 17.72 -8.54
CA VAL A 46 -9.96 17.05 -8.05
C VAL A 46 -9.65 16.49 -6.67
N ASP A 47 -10.13 17.16 -5.62
CA ASP A 47 -10.08 16.61 -4.27
C ASP A 47 -11.15 15.53 -4.12
N VAL A 48 -10.72 14.30 -3.82
CA VAL A 48 -11.61 13.14 -3.85
C VAL A 48 -12.47 13.09 -2.59
N GLY A 49 -13.76 13.32 -2.79
CA GLY A 49 -14.81 13.16 -1.78
C GLY A 49 -15.87 12.13 -2.18
N LYS A 50 -16.94 12.03 -1.39
CA LYS A 50 -18.10 11.16 -1.69
C LYS A 50 -18.84 11.57 -2.97
N ASP A 51 -18.67 12.81 -3.40
CA ASP A 51 -19.26 13.43 -4.59
C ASP A 51 -18.34 13.36 -5.82
N ILE A 52 -17.27 12.55 -5.78
CA ILE A 52 -16.27 12.45 -6.85
C ILE A 52 -16.89 12.25 -8.23
N VAL A 53 -17.93 11.43 -8.36
CA VAL A 53 -18.59 11.18 -9.66
C VAL A 53 -19.22 12.45 -10.23
N GLN A 54 -19.84 13.27 -9.38
CA GLN A 54 -20.44 14.55 -9.75
C GLN A 54 -19.35 15.55 -10.16
N VAL A 55 -18.24 15.61 -9.40
CA VAL A 55 -17.10 16.48 -9.70
C VAL A 55 -16.46 16.11 -11.05
N LEU A 56 -16.19 14.82 -11.29
CA LEU A 56 -15.60 14.35 -12.56
C LEU A 56 -16.49 14.72 -13.77
N LYS A 57 -17.82 14.60 -13.62
CA LYS A 57 -18.78 14.99 -14.67
C LYS A 57 -18.80 16.50 -14.88
N LYS A 58 -18.91 17.29 -13.81
CA LYS A 58 -18.92 18.76 -13.85
C LYS A 58 -17.65 19.30 -14.52
N GLU A 59 -16.50 18.79 -14.10
CA GLU A 59 -15.21 19.18 -14.63
C GLU A 59 -14.95 18.62 -16.04
N LYS A 60 -15.79 17.71 -16.54
CA LYS A 60 -15.63 17.03 -17.84
C LYS A 60 -14.29 16.29 -17.94
N VAL A 61 -13.86 15.65 -16.86
CA VAL A 61 -12.63 14.86 -16.83
C VAL A 61 -12.75 13.70 -17.82
N LYS A 62 -11.69 13.50 -18.61
CA LYS A 62 -11.60 12.45 -19.64
C LYS A 62 -10.39 11.53 -19.48
N VAL A 63 -9.47 11.89 -18.61
CA VAL A 63 -8.33 11.08 -18.16
C VAL A 63 -8.09 11.41 -16.70
N ALA A 64 -7.86 10.42 -15.83
CA ALA A 64 -7.55 10.65 -14.43
C ALA A 64 -6.06 10.40 -14.15
N PHE A 65 -5.38 11.37 -13.55
CA PHE A 65 -4.06 11.17 -12.96
C PHE A 65 -4.26 10.90 -11.47
N LEU A 66 -3.93 9.70 -11.02
CA LEU A 66 -4.08 9.30 -9.61
C LEU A 66 -2.89 9.79 -8.79
N ALA A 67 -3.16 10.69 -7.84
CA ALA A 67 -2.21 11.19 -6.85
C ALA A 67 -2.71 10.94 -5.41
N LEU A 68 -3.61 9.98 -5.25
CA LEU A 68 -4.12 9.50 -3.97
C LEU A 68 -3.10 8.57 -3.30
N HIS A 69 -3.04 8.61 -1.97
CA HIS A 69 -2.22 7.71 -1.16
C HIS A 69 -3.12 7.03 -0.13
N GLY A 70 -2.97 5.73 0.05
CA GLY A 70 -3.72 4.94 1.02
C GLY A 70 -5.19 4.69 0.68
N GLY A 71 -5.77 3.77 1.45
CA GLY A 71 -7.20 3.46 1.48
C GLY A 71 -7.80 3.24 0.09
N LEU A 72 -8.96 3.87 -0.15
CA LEU A 72 -9.73 3.72 -1.40
C LEU A 72 -9.01 4.23 -2.66
N GLY A 73 -7.96 5.04 -2.49
CA GLY A 73 -7.19 5.58 -3.61
C GLY A 73 -6.22 4.58 -4.24
N GLU A 74 -5.73 3.63 -3.44
CA GLU A 74 -4.67 2.70 -3.86
C GLU A 74 -5.10 1.24 -3.85
N ASN A 75 -6.19 0.89 -3.18
CA ASN A 75 -6.64 -0.50 -3.00
C ASN A 75 -7.51 -1.04 -4.15
N GLY A 76 -7.64 -0.32 -5.27
CA GLY A 76 -8.45 -0.73 -6.42
C GLY A 76 -9.87 -0.15 -6.45
N ALA A 77 -10.34 0.51 -5.38
CA ALA A 77 -11.71 1.05 -5.34
C ALA A 77 -11.92 2.22 -6.31
N VAL A 78 -11.06 3.25 -6.28
CA VAL A 78 -11.13 4.37 -7.23
C VAL A 78 -10.88 3.89 -8.66
N GLN A 79 -9.97 2.94 -8.84
CA GLN A 79 -9.68 2.28 -10.11
C GLN A 79 -10.95 1.62 -10.67
N GLY A 80 -11.65 0.82 -9.87
CA GLY A 80 -12.88 0.14 -10.28
C GLY A 80 -14.00 1.11 -10.63
N MET A 81 -14.13 2.21 -9.88
CA MET A 81 -15.06 3.28 -10.23
C MET A 81 -14.72 3.89 -11.60
N LEU A 82 -13.44 4.17 -11.87
CA LEU A 82 -13.01 4.77 -13.14
C LEU A 82 -13.20 3.82 -14.32
N GLU A 83 -13.01 2.50 -14.14
CA GLU A 83 -13.35 1.46 -15.11
C GLU A 83 -14.84 1.51 -15.48
N VAL A 84 -15.74 1.55 -14.48
CA VAL A 84 -17.19 1.66 -14.71
C VAL A 84 -17.55 2.95 -15.44
N LEU A 85 -16.88 4.05 -15.14
CA LEU A 85 -17.10 5.34 -15.80
C LEU A 85 -16.46 5.45 -17.20
N GLY A 86 -15.64 4.47 -17.61
CA GLY A 86 -14.89 4.52 -18.86
C GLY A 86 -13.86 5.65 -18.91
N ILE A 87 -13.32 6.06 -17.75
CA ILE A 87 -12.29 7.11 -17.66
C ILE A 87 -10.93 6.43 -17.52
N PRO A 88 -10.04 6.51 -18.53
CA PRO A 88 -8.70 5.96 -18.42
C PRO A 88 -7.92 6.69 -17.34
N TYR A 89 -7.05 5.96 -16.64
CA TYR A 89 -6.31 6.49 -15.49
C TYR A 89 -4.87 6.00 -15.42
N THR A 90 -4.03 6.70 -14.67
CA THR A 90 -2.61 6.35 -14.48
C THR A 90 -2.43 5.27 -13.41
N GLY A 91 -1.44 4.39 -13.60
CA GLY A 91 -1.03 3.40 -12.60
C GLY A 91 -1.60 2.00 -12.88
N SER A 92 -1.72 1.21 -11.81
CA SER A 92 -2.10 -0.20 -11.87
C SER A 92 -3.61 -0.42 -12.08
N CYS A 93 -3.99 -1.54 -12.69
CA CYS A 93 -5.38 -1.96 -12.78
C CYS A 93 -5.99 -2.31 -11.41
N VAL A 94 -7.31 -2.48 -11.34
CA VAL A 94 -8.05 -2.83 -10.09
C VAL A 94 -7.41 -3.97 -9.32
N LEU A 95 -7.16 -5.10 -9.99
CA LEU A 95 -6.60 -6.29 -9.36
C LEU A 95 -5.19 -6.03 -8.83
N ALA A 96 -4.31 -5.46 -9.65
CA ALA A 96 -2.93 -5.18 -9.25
C ALA A 96 -2.86 -4.20 -8.06
N SER A 97 -3.69 -3.16 -8.06
CA SER A 97 -3.83 -2.23 -6.94
C SER A 97 -4.30 -2.92 -5.65
N ALA A 98 -5.37 -3.72 -5.73
CA ALA A 98 -5.89 -4.45 -4.58
C ALA A 98 -4.87 -5.44 -3.99
N LEU A 99 -4.16 -6.18 -4.86
CA LEU A 99 -3.13 -7.13 -4.44
C LEU A 99 -1.93 -6.43 -3.80
N ALA A 100 -1.46 -5.33 -4.40
CA ALA A 100 -0.29 -4.59 -3.92
C ALA A 100 -0.52 -3.94 -2.55
N MET A 101 -1.74 -3.46 -2.29
CA MET A 101 -2.09 -2.87 -1.00
C MET A 101 -2.16 -3.91 0.13
N ASP A 102 -2.50 -5.16 -0.20
CA ASP A 102 -2.58 -6.27 0.74
C ASP A 102 -1.23 -7.01 0.85
N LYS A 103 -0.48 -6.75 1.93
CA LYS A 103 0.84 -7.35 2.16
C LYS A 103 0.79 -8.85 2.37
N GLU A 104 -0.27 -9.36 2.99
CA GLU A 104 -0.45 -10.81 3.17
C GLU A 104 -0.58 -11.47 1.79
N VAL A 105 -1.48 -10.96 0.95
CA VAL A 105 -1.74 -11.53 -0.37
C VAL A 105 -0.53 -11.35 -1.28
N SER A 106 0.06 -10.16 -1.32
CA SER A 106 1.28 -9.87 -2.09
C SER A 106 2.40 -10.87 -1.77
N LYS A 107 2.69 -11.10 -0.48
CA LYS A 107 3.76 -12.02 -0.08
C LYS A 107 3.46 -13.47 -0.39
N LYS A 108 2.20 -13.91 -0.27
CA LYS A 108 1.79 -15.25 -0.69
C LYS A 108 2.02 -15.45 -2.19
N ILE A 109 1.69 -14.45 -3.01
CA ILE A 109 1.94 -14.48 -4.47
C ILE A 109 3.44 -14.51 -4.77
N PHE A 110 4.23 -13.65 -4.11
CA PHE A 110 5.69 -13.65 -4.26
C PHE A 110 6.30 -15.00 -3.90
N ALA A 111 5.93 -15.56 -2.75
CA ALA A 111 6.43 -16.86 -2.31
C ALA A 111 6.01 -17.99 -3.27
N TYR A 112 4.77 -17.97 -3.77
CA TYR A 112 4.29 -18.94 -4.77
C TYR A 112 5.14 -18.92 -6.05
N HIS A 113 5.58 -17.74 -6.48
CA HIS A 113 6.46 -17.56 -7.64
C HIS A 113 7.96 -17.68 -7.34
N GLY A 114 8.35 -18.10 -6.13
CA GLY A 114 9.75 -18.25 -5.75
C GLY A 114 10.50 -16.93 -5.58
N LEU A 115 9.80 -15.80 -5.44
CA LEU A 115 10.41 -14.51 -5.11
C LEU A 115 10.72 -14.43 -3.62
N ASN A 116 11.91 -13.94 -3.31
CA ASN A 116 12.37 -13.80 -1.93
C ASN A 116 11.53 -12.79 -1.17
N THR A 117 11.03 -13.22 -0.02
CA THR A 117 10.35 -12.36 0.95
C THR A 117 10.74 -12.78 2.37
N ALA A 118 10.68 -11.85 3.32
CA ALA A 118 10.94 -12.17 4.72
C ALA A 118 9.98 -13.28 5.20
N PRO A 119 10.48 -14.34 5.89
CA PRO A 119 9.62 -15.33 6.53
C PRO A 119 8.57 -14.65 7.40
N PHE A 120 7.33 -15.15 7.34
CA PHE A 120 6.21 -14.48 7.96
C PHE A 120 5.10 -15.42 8.41
N LEU A 121 4.33 -14.97 9.39
CA LEU A 121 3.06 -15.54 9.79
C LEU A 121 1.98 -14.45 9.82
N VAL A 122 0.72 -14.86 9.70
CA VAL A 122 -0.42 -13.94 9.71
C VAL A 122 -1.42 -14.36 10.79
N VAL A 123 -1.84 -13.41 11.61
CA VAL A 123 -2.81 -13.59 12.68
C VAL A 123 -4.04 -12.75 12.40
N HIS A 124 -5.19 -13.41 12.35
CA HIS A 124 -6.49 -12.77 12.16
C HIS A 124 -7.12 -12.49 13.52
N LYS A 125 -7.80 -11.35 13.61
CA LYS A 125 -8.69 -11.02 14.71
C LYS A 125 -9.90 -11.96 14.63
N GLY A 126 -10.03 -12.86 15.60
CA GLY A 126 -11.17 -13.77 15.65
C GLY A 126 -11.84 -13.78 17.01
N LYS A 127 -13.03 -14.37 17.06
CA LYS A 127 -13.66 -14.85 18.29
C LYS A 127 -13.20 -16.30 18.48
N LYS A 128 -12.74 -16.67 19.69
CA LYS A 128 -12.32 -18.04 20.05
C LYS A 128 -13.15 -19.10 19.32
N LYS A 129 -12.55 -19.84 18.40
CA LYS A 129 -13.12 -21.08 17.88
C LYS A 129 -12.16 -22.21 18.24
N LYS A 130 -12.59 -23.05 19.18
CA LYS A 130 -11.87 -24.27 19.56
C LYS A 130 -11.68 -25.14 18.31
N GLY A 131 -10.43 -25.53 18.05
CA GLY A 131 -10.10 -26.70 17.26
C GLY A 131 -10.11 -26.51 15.75
N ARG A 132 -8.98 -26.05 15.20
CA ARG A 132 -8.52 -26.49 13.88
C ARG A 132 -6.99 -26.45 13.82
N SER A 133 -6.39 -27.62 13.75
CA SER A 133 -4.96 -27.79 13.49
C SER A 133 -4.76 -27.84 11.98
N ASP A 134 -4.36 -26.72 11.37
CA ASP A 134 -3.96 -26.73 9.96
C ASP A 134 -2.50 -27.20 9.86
N LYS A 135 -2.29 -28.29 9.11
CA LYS A 135 -0.98 -28.90 8.88
C LYS A 135 -0.07 -27.94 8.09
N GLN A 136 1.13 -27.70 8.62
CA GLN A 136 2.21 -26.94 7.96
C GLN A 136 2.56 -27.55 6.59
N ARG A 137 2.69 -26.69 5.57
CA ARG A 137 3.40 -26.98 4.33
C ARG A 137 4.71 -26.18 4.33
N GLU A 138 5.77 -26.76 3.77
CA GLU A 138 7.10 -26.15 3.59
C GLU A 138 7.08 -25.04 2.52
N THR A 139 6.35 -23.97 2.78
CA THR A 139 6.42 -22.71 2.03
C THR A 139 6.83 -21.62 3.00
N GLY A 140 7.54 -20.57 2.58
CA GLY A 140 7.92 -19.44 3.46
C GLY A 140 6.75 -18.72 4.17
N PHE A 141 5.51 -19.11 3.84
CA PHE A 141 4.27 -18.82 4.55
C PHE A 141 3.91 -19.97 5.51
N ARG A 142 3.86 -19.68 6.82
CA ARG A 142 3.71 -20.72 7.86
C ARG A 142 2.30 -20.95 8.39
N GLY A 143 1.30 -20.18 7.92
CA GLY A 143 -0.12 -20.42 8.20
C GLY A 143 -0.93 -19.15 8.48
N ILE A 144 -2.26 -19.32 8.52
CA ILE A 144 -3.20 -18.32 9.02
C ILE A 144 -3.62 -18.75 10.43
N PHE A 145 -3.40 -17.90 11.41
CA PHE A 145 -3.76 -18.16 12.80
C PHE A 145 -4.84 -17.20 13.29
N THR A 146 -5.46 -17.49 14.44
CA THR A 146 -6.52 -16.66 15.01
C THR A 146 -6.17 -16.27 16.44
N TYR A 147 -6.15 -14.98 16.76
CA TYR A 147 -5.86 -14.52 18.12
C TYR A 147 -6.91 -15.03 19.14
N PRO A 148 -6.52 -15.46 20.36
CA PRO A 148 -5.16 -15.50 20.93
C PRO A 148 -4.36 -16.77 20.61
N ASP A 149 -4.93 -17.72 19.85
CA ASP A 149 -4.34 -19.03 19.58
C ASP A 149 -3.47 -19.01 18.31
N PHE A 150 -2.20 -18.64 18.46
CA PHE A 150 -1.19 -18.66 17.40
C PHE A 150 0.19 -19.07 17.94
N PRO A 151 1.04 -19.73 17.13
CA PRO A 151 2.37 -20.15 17.57
C PRO A 151 3.32 -18.95 17.65
N GLU A 152 4.35 -19.10 18.48
CA GLU A 152 5.50 -18.21 18.39
C GLU A 152 6.16 -18.35 16.99
N PRO A 153 6.63 -17.25 16.38
CA PRO A 153 7.47 -17.35 15.20
C PRO A 153 8.69 -18.25 15.41
N ASP A 154 8.89 -19.21 14.51
CA ASP A 154 10.06 -20.09 14.41
C ASP A 154 11.18 -19.44 13.58
N PHE A 155 11.36 -18.13 13.76
CA PHE A 155 12.51 -17.36 13.31
C PHE A 155 12.95 -16.41 14.41
N GLU A 156 14.25 -16.16 14.50
CA GLU A 156 14.86 -15.37 15.57
C GLU A 156 14.37 -13.91 15.59
N LEU A 157 14.41 -13.32 16.79
CA LEU A 157 14.21 -11.89 17.00
C LEU A 157 15.32 -11.07 16.30
N PRO A 158 15.05 -9.81 15.93
CA PRO A 158 13.79 -9.10 16.14
C PRO A 158 12.72 -9.44 15.10
N TRP A 159 11.47 -9.13 15.41
CA TRP A 159 10.33 -9.29 14.50
C TRP A 159 9.76 -7.92 14.09
N VAL A 160 9.21 -7.85 12.89
CA VAL A 160 8.43 -6.69 12.43
C VAL A 160 6.96 -7.06 12.45
N MET A 161 6.17 -6.39 13.29
CA MET A 161 4.72 -6.54 13.34
C MET A 161 4.06 -5.37 12.63
N LYS A 162 3.11 -5.64 11.72
CA LYS A 162 2.43 -4.59 10.95
C LYS A 162 1.03 -4.99 10.47
N PRO A 163 0.13 -4.03 10.21
CA PRO A 163 -1.13 -4.28 9.55
C PRO A 163 -0.95 -4.89 8.14
N ALA A 164 -1.87 -5.77 7.75
CA ALA A 164 -1.81 -6.41 6.44
C ALA A 164 -2.09 -5.40 5.29
N ALA A 165 -3.05 -4.48 5.47
CA ALA A 165 -3.58 -3.67 4.37
C ALA A 165 -3.39 -2.14 4.50
N GLU A 166 -2.46 -1.66 5.33
CA GLU A 166 -2.22 -0.22 5.55
C GLU A 166 -0.98 0.36 4.84
N GLY A 167 -0.99 1.65 4.53
CA GLY A 167 0.14 2.38 3.94
C GLY A 167 1.07 3.05 4.97
N SER A 168 2.09 3.77 4.49
CA SER A 168 2.89 4.74 5.25
C SER A 168 3.45 4.30 6.62
N SER A 169 3.87 3.05 6.74
CA SER A 169 4.41 2.48 7.99
C SER A 169 3.49 2.61 9.21
N ILE A 170 2.18 2.84 8.99
CA ILE A 170 1.20 2.98 10.05
C ILE A 170 1.09 1.64 10.78
N GLY A 171 1.22 1.67 12.11
CA GLY A 171 1.10 0.48 12.95
C GLY A 171 2.27 -0.51 12.83
N VAL A 172 3.39 -0.12 12.19
CA VAL A 172 4.61 -0.94 12.16
C VAL A 172 5.32 -0.86 13.52
N SER A 173 5.75 -2.00 14.05
CA SER A 173 6.50 -2.10 15.31
C SER A 173 7.59 -3.15 15.21
N ILE A 174 8.75 -2.88 15.81
CA ILE A 174 9.86 -3.84 15.90
C ILE A 174 9.84 -4.44 17.29
N ILE A 175 9.58 -5.75 17.36
CA ILE A 175 9.57 -6.53 18.59
C ILE A 175 10.98 -7.07 18.81
N ARG A 176 11.58 -6.70 19.94
CA ARG A 176 12.94 -7.13 20.35
C ARG A 176 12.91 -8.06 21.54
N ASP A 177 11.81 -8.06 22.29
CA ASP A 177 11.54 -8.98 23.38
C ASP A 177 10.21 -9.70 23.12
N LYS A 178 10.16 -11.01 23.35
CA LYS A 178 8.93 -11.80 23.22
C LYS A 178 7.80 -11.26 24.11
N ALA A 179 8.13 -10.64 25.24
CA ALA A 179 7.16 -10.01 26.13
C ALA A 179 6.37 -8.88 25.45
N GLU A 180 6.91 -8.25 24.42
CA GLU A 180 6.25 -7.17 23.67
C GLU A 180 5.22 -7.70 22.67
N MET A 181 5.20 -9.01 22.38
CA MET A 181 4.37 -9.57 21.29
C MET A 181 2.86 -9.36 21.53
N THR A 182 2.36 -9.74 22.70
CA THR A 182 0.94 -9.62 23.05
C THR A 182 0.44 -8.17 23.09
N PRO A 183 1.07 -7.23 23.82
CA PRO A 183 0.59 -5.84 23.79
C PRO A 183 0.69 -5.21 22.39
N THR A 184 1.71 -5.57 21.60
CA THR A 184 1.86 -5.05 20.24
C THR A 184 0.75 -5.56 19.32
N ILE A 185 0.42 -6.86 19.35
CA ILE A 185 -0.60 -7.41 18.45
C ILE A 185 -1.98 -6.86 18.76
N GLU A 186 -2.31 -6.66 20.04
CA GLU A 186 -3.56 -6.05 20.47
C GLU A 186 -3.69 -4.62 19.95
N LYS A 187 -2.62 -3.82 20.04
CA LYS A 187 -2.57 -2.47 19.48
C LYS A 187 -2.69 -2.48 17.94
N THR A 188 -2.01 -3.38 17.25
CA THR A 188 -2.12 -3.47 15.77
C THR A 188 -3.53 -3.87 15.34
N PHE A 189 -4.25 -4.68 16.14
CA PHE A 189 -5.66 -5.03 15.91
C PHE A 189 -6.65 -3.87 16.09
N GLU A 190 -6.23 -2.73 16.62
CA GLU A 190 -7.02 -1.49 16.61
C GLU A 190 -7.05 -0.86 15.21
N ILE A 191 -6.07 -1.20 14.35
CA ILE A 191 -5.88 -0.63 13.02
C ILE A 191 -6.43 -1.57 11.95
N ASP A 192 -6.00 -2.84 11.94
CA ASP A 192 -6.43 -3.84 10.95
C ASP A 192 -6.84 -5.14 11.64
N SER A 193 -7.85 -5.81 11.10
CA SER A 193 -8.28 -7.14 11.52
C SER A 193 -7.24 -8.24 11.23
N ARG A 194 -6.22 -7.96 10.43
CA ARG A 194 -5.15 -8.90 10.06
C ARG A 194 -3.79 -8.28 10.39
N VAL A 195 -3.01 -9.00 11.17
CA VAL A 195 -1.67 -8.60 11.58
C VAL A 195 -0.66 -9.58 11.02
N MET A 196 0.41 -9.04 10.45
CA MET A 196 1.52 -9.82 9.94
C MET A 196 2.73 -9.67 10.85
N ILE A 197 3.37 -10.79 11.18
CA ILE A 197 4.63 -10.84 11.93
C ILE A 197 5.70 -11.39 10.98
N GLU A 198 6.75 -10.62 10.75
CA GLU A 198 7.84 -10.96 9.84
C GLU A 198 9.18 -11.03 10.58
N LYS A 199 10.11 -11.84 10.05
CA LYS A 199 11.51 -11.76 10.45
C LYS A 199 12.06 -10.38 10.09
N PHE A 200 12.71 -9.70 11.05
CA PHE A 200 13.46 -8.48 10.74
C PHE A 200 14.65 -8.82 9.82
N ILE A 201 14.76 -8.11 8.70
CA ILE A 201 15.86 -8.29 7.76
C ILE A 201 16.85 -7.15 7.94
N LYS A 202 17.99 -7.44 8.56
CA LYS A 202 19.10 -6.48 8.65
C LYS A 202 19.77 -6.36 7.28
N GLY A 203 19.80 -5.15 6.74
CA GLY A 203 20.41 -4.90 5.43
C GLY A 203 20.21 -3.48 4.94
N LYS A 204 20.49 -3.27 3.66
CA LYS A 204 20.22 -2.01 2.96
C LYS A 204 18.77 -2.00 2.49
N GLU A 205 18.08 -0.90 2.77
CA GLU A 205 16.77 -0.65 2.18
C GLU A 205 16.94 0.02 0.81
N VAL A 206 16.33 -0.56 -0.23
CA VAL A 206 16.45 -0.07 -1.61
C VAL A 206 15.07 0.00 -2.24
N HIS A 207 14.70 1.16 -2.75
CA HIS A 207 13.45 1.38 -3.48
C HIS A 207 13.75 1.48 -4.98
N ILE A 208 12.95 0.80 -5.80
CA ILE A 208 13.16 0.73 -7.26
C ILE A 208 11.99 1.38 -7.98
N GLY A 209 12.27 2.47 -8.71
CA GLY A 209 11.27 3.16 -9.53
C GLY A 209 11.02 2.46 -10.86
N ILE A 210 9.75 2.33 -11.26
CA ILE A 210 9.33 1.76 -12.55
C ILE A 210 8.46 2.78 -13.28
N LEU A 211 8.77 3.05 -14.56
CA LEU A 211 7.98 3.93 -15.44
C LEU A 211 7.69 3.22 -16.76
N GLY A 212 6.44 2.81 -16.96
CA GLY A 212 6.04 2.00 -18.10
C GLY A 212 6.83 0.69 -18.13
N ASN A 213 7.60 0.46 -19.18
CA ASN A 213 8.45 -0.72 -19.33
C ASN A 213 9.91 -0.48 -18.90
N ARG A 214 10.22 0.64 -18.24
CA ARG A 214 11.58 1.02 -17.85
C ARG A 214 11.75 0.97 -16.34
N VAL A 215 12.80 0.28 -15.89
CA VAL A 215 13.33 0.40 -14.53
C VAL A 215 14.21 1.65 -14.48
N LEU A 216 13.93 2.57 -13.55
CA LEU A 216 14.59 3.87 -13.47
C LEU A 216 15.91 3.84 -12.69
N GLY A 217 16.07 2.88 -11.78
CA GLY A 217 17.21 2.75 -10.89
C GLY A 217 16.78 2.52 -9.44
N GLY A 218 17.71 2.01 -8.63
CA GLY A 218 17.51 1.82 -7.19
C GLY A 218 18.00 3.03 -6.40
N VAL A 219 17.21 3.48 -5.44
CA VAL A 219 17.61 4.49 -4.45
C VAL A 219 17.77 3.79 -3.11
N GLU A 220 18.95 3.92 -2.49
CA GLU A 220 19.18 3.43 -1.13
C GLU A 220 18.52 4.40 -0.14
N VAL A 221 17.59 3.88 0.66
CA VAL A 221 16.96 4.64 1.74
C VAL A 221 17.79 4.43 3.00
N ARG A 222 18.45 5.48 3.48
CA ARG A 222 19.22 5.48 4.73
C ARG A 222 18.50 6.36 5.75
N PRO A 223 17.54 5.80 6.51
CA PRO A 223 16.89 6.55 7.57
C PRO A 223 17.93 7.00 8.60
N SER A 224 17.70 8.18 9.18
CA SER A 224 18.51 8.71 10.29
C SER A 224 18.34 7.88 11.57
N LEU A 225 17.16 7.24 11.69
CA LEU A 225 16.78 6.26 12.70
C LEU A 225 16.97 4.83 12.18
N GLU A 226 16.89 3.83 13.07
CA GLU A 226 17.12 2.42 12.72
C GLU A 226 16.12 1.85 11.68
N PHE A 227 15.03 2.56 11.38
CA PHE A 227 14.06 2.23 10.32
C PHE A 227 13.35 3.48 9.76
N TYR A 228 12.79 3.36 8.55
CA TYR A 228 12.02 4.41 7.89
C TYR A 228 10.59 4.51 8.47
N ASN A 229 10.31 5.58 9.21
CA ASN A 229 8.96 5.97 9.63
C ASN A 229 8.60 7.34 9.02
N TYR A 230 7.34 7.77 9.18
CA TYR A 230 6.86 9.05 8.62
C TYR A 230 7.61 10.29 9.14
N GLU A 231 8.36 10.15 10.24
CA GLU A 231 9.12 11.21 10.91
C GLU A 231 10.65 11.11 10.69
N ALA A 232 11.13 10.12 9.91
CA ALA A 232 12.55 9.74 9.79
C ALA A 232 13.35 10.53 8.74
#